data_AF-A0A2E4CRM0-F1
#
_entry.id   AF-A0A2E4CRM0-F1
#
_cell.length_a   1.000
_cell.length_b   1.000
_cell.length_c   1.000
_cell.angle_alpha   90.00
_cell.angle_beta   90.00
_cell.angle_gamma   90.00
#
_symmetry.space_group_name_H-M   'P 1'
#
loop_
_entity.id
_entity.type
_entity.pdbx_description
1 polymer ?
#
loop_
_entity_poly.entity_id
_entity_poly.type
_entity_poly.pdbx_seq_one_letter_code
_entity_poly.pdbx_strand_id
1 'polypeptide(L)' 'MLLMMAVSTAWAINDVKKGSARLNMWGFGNRVARDEEPFEFWLAVGSKFLMLPVGCFMLWFASDMFWR' A
#
# COMPACT_ATOMS: atom_id res chain seq x y z
N MET A 1 6.05 -6.58 10.07
CA MET A 1 5.99 -5.18 9.60
C MET A 1 6.68 -5.01 8.24
N LEU A 2 8.02 -5.14 8.18
CA LEU A 2 8.82 -4.95 6.96
C LEU A 2 8.35 -5.79 5.76
N LEU A 3 8.06 -7.06 5.99
CA LEU A 3 7.59 -7.97 4.92
C LEU A 3 6.23 -7.55 4.36
N MET A 4 5.32 -7.05 5.21
CA MET A 4 4.03 -6.52 4.77
C MET A 4 4.19 -5.22 3.99
N MET A 5 5.07 -4.31 4.42
CA MET A 5 5.37 -3.08 3.69
C MET A 5 5.91 -3.37 2.28
N ALA A 6 6.85 -4.31 2.17
CA ALA A 6 7.43 -4.70 0.89
C ALA A 6 6.38 -5.33 -0.03
N VAL A 7 5.53 -6.22 0.50
CA VAL A 7 4.45 -6.87 -0.26
C VAL A 7 3.40 -5.85 -0.72
N SER A 8 2.94 -4.95 0.15
CA SER A 8 1.98 -3.90 -0.20
C SER A 8 2.53 -2.97 -1.28
N THR A 9 3.82 -2.62 -1.21
CA THR A 9 4.47 -1.75 -2.20
C THR A 9 4.65 -2.45 -3.55
N ALA A 10 5.09 -3.72 -3.53
CA ALA A 10 5.19 -4.53 -4.74
C ALA A 10 3.84 -4.69 -5.45
N TRP A 11 2.76 -4.86 -4.68
CA TRP A 11 1.41 -4.89 -5.21
C TRP A 11 0.94 -3.55 -5.74
N ALA A 12 1.21 -2.44 -5.06
CA ALA A 12 0.88 -1.10 -5.56
C ALA A 12 1.56 -0.84 -6.92
N ILE A 13 2.84 -1.22 -7.06
CA ILE A 13 3.59 -1.11 -8.31
C ILE A 13 2.96 -1.98 -9.41
N ASN A 14 2.55 -3.21 -9.07
CA ASN A 14 1.90 -4.12 -10.02
C ASN A 14 0.53 -3.58 -10.49
N ASP A 15 -0.24 -3.01 -9.56
CA ASP A 15 -1.56 -2.43 -9.84
C ASP A 15 -1.45 -1.20 -10.76
N VAL A 16 -0.43 -0.36 -10.55
CA VAL A 16 -0.09 0.76 -11.44
C VAL A 16 0.26 0.27 -12.85
N LYS A 17 1.08 -0.79 -12.96
CA LYS A 17 1.47 -1.36 -14.26
C LYS A 17 0.29 -1.99 -15.00
N LYS A 18 -0.65 -2.61 -14.28
CA LYS A 18 -1.82 -3.27 -14.88
C LYS A 18 -2.97 -2.32 -15.17
N GLY A 19 -2.97 -1.11 -14.62
CA GLY A 19 -4.10 -0.18 -14.71
C GLY A 19 -5.36 -0.69 -14.00
N SER A 20 -5.23 -1.69 -13.13
CA SER A 20 -6.31 -2.17 -12.28
C SER A 20 -5.79 -2.41 -10.86
N ALA A 21 -6.54 -1.95 -9.88
CA ALA A 21 -6.17 -2.05 -8.47
C ALA A 21 -7.28 -2.74 -7.68
N ARG A 22 -6.92 -3.46 -6.63
CA ARG A 22 -7.92 -3.95 -5.67
C ARG A 22 -8.13 -2.93 -4.56
N LEU A 23 -9.39 -2.60 -4.26
CA LEU A 23 -9.78 -1.62 -3.24
C LEU A 23 -9.27 -1.97 -1.84
N ASN A 24 -9.12 -3.26 -1.50
CA ASN A 24 -8.47 -3.61 -0.24
C ASN A 24 -6.95 -3.48 -0.32
N MET A 25 -6.41 -2.92 0.75
CA MET A 25 -5.00 -2.87 1.13
C MET A 25 -4.30 -4.24 1.07
N TRP A 26 -5.06 -5.30 1.34
CA TRP A 26 -4.63 -6.71 1.37
C TRP A 26 -4.95 -7.45 0.09
N GLY A 27 -5.30 -6.74 -1.00
CA GLY A 27 -5.49 -7.34 -2.31
C GLY A 27 -6.63 -8.36 -2.36
N PHE A 28 -7.66 -8.20 -1.54
CA PHE A 28 -8.90 -8.97 -1.63
C PHE A 28 -10.06 -8.07 -2.12
N GLY A 29 -11.10 -8.63 -2.74
CA GLY A 29 -12.27 -7.87 -3.20
C GLY A 29 -12.19 -7.35 -4.65
N ASN A 30 -13.13 -6.45 -4.99
CA ASN A 30 -13.35 -5.98 -6.35
C ASN A 30 -12.14 -5.25 -6.91
N ARG A 31 -11.86 -5.51 -8.19
CA ARG A 31 -10.87 -4.79 -8.97
C ARG A 31 -11.54 -3.57 -9.56
N VAL A 32 -10.87 -2.44 -9.44
CA VAL A 32 -11.23 -1.19 -10.06
C VAL A 32 -10.26 -0.89 -11.19
N ALA A 33 -10.78 -0.54 -12.35
CA ALA A 33 -9.98 -0.12 -13.49
C ALA A 33 -9.69 1.38 -13.41
N ARG A 34 -8.48 1.77 -13.82
CA ARG A 34 -8.06 3.17 -13.87
C ARG A 34 -8.94 4.03 -14.79
N ASP A 35 -9.50 3.40 -15.83
CA ASP A 35 -10.19 4.09 -16.92
C ASP A 35 -11.68 4.27 -16.61
N GLU A 36 -12.26 3.40 -15.77
CA GLU A 36 -13.66 3.46 -15.34
C GLU A 36 -13.82 4.31 -14.07
N GLU A 37 -12.99 4.07 -13.05
CA GLU A 37 -13.08 4.73 -11.74
C GLU A 37 -11.69 5.21 -11.28
N PRO A 38 -11.16 6.30 -11.88
CA PRO A 38 -9.79 6.75 -11.66
C PRO A 38 -9.52 7.16 -10.21
N PHE A 39 -10.50 7.76 -9.53
CA PHE A 39 -10.34 8.18 -8.13
C PHE A 39 -10.15 6.98 -7.21
N GLU A 40 -11.02 5.96 -7.32
CA GLU A 40 -10.96 4.76 -6.50
C GLU A 40 -9.70 3.94 -6.77
N PHE A 41 -9.29 3.87 -8.03
CA PHE A 41 -8.02 3.28 -8.42
C PHE A 41 -6.82 3.94 -7.71
N TRP A 42 -6.73 5.27 -7.77
CA TRP A 42 -5.63 6.01 -7.14
C TRP A 42 -5.69 5.97 -5.62
N LEU A 43 -6.89 5.90 -5.03
CA LEU A 43 -7.07 5.72 -3.59
C LEU A 43 -6.62 4.33 -3.13
N ALA A 44 -6.94 3.28 -3.90
CA ALA A 44 -6.50 1.92 -3.66
C ALA A 44 -4.98 1.73 -3.82
N VAL A 45 -4.36 2.40 -4.81
CA VAL A 45 -2.91 2.42 -5.01
C VAL A 45 -2.23 3.24 -3.92
N GLY A 46 -2.74 4.44 -3.65
CA GLY A 46 -2.18 5.39 -2.68
C GLY A 46 -2.19 4.85 -1.26
N SER A 47 -3.26 4.17 -0.85
CA SER A 47 -3.35 3.51 0.46
C SER A 47 -2.30 2.40 0.65
N LYS A 48 -1.97 1.65 -0.40
CA LYS A 48 -0.90 0.65 -0.37
C LYS A 48 0.48 1.28 -0.30
N PHE A 49 0.71 2.40 -1.00
CA PHE A 49 1.97 3.15 -0.90
C PHE A 49 2.16 3.82 0.46
N LEU A 50 1.11 4.35 1.07
CA LEU A 50 1.13 4.96 2.40
C LEU A 50 1.52 3.98 3.52
N MET A 51 1.31 2.68 3.31
CA MET A 51 1.74 1.64 4.26
C MET A 51 3.25 1.66 4.50
N LEU A 52 4.06 2.03 3.50
CA LEU A 52 5.51 2.01 3.59
C LEU A 52 6.08 3.10 4.52
N PRO A 53 5.78 4.40 4.36
CA PRO A 53 6.23 5.43 5.28
C PRO A 53 5.66 5.25 6.69
N VAL A 54 4.40 4.80 6.83
CA VAL A 54 3.80 4.49 8.15
C VAL A 54 4.58 3.36 8.84
N GLY A 55 4.89 2.28 8.11
CA GLY A 55 5.66 1.18 8.65
C GLY A 55 7.09 1.57 9.04
N CYS A 56 7.75 2.42 8.24
CA CYS A 56 9.06 2.99 8.57
C CYS A 56 9.01 3.86 9.83
N PHE A 57 7.97 4.69 9.97
CA PHE A 57 7.78 5.53 11.16
C PHE A 57 7.57 4.68 12.42
N MET A 58 6.75 3.64 12.35
CA MET A 58 6.52 2.72 13.49
C MET A 58 7.80 1.97 13.88
N LEU A 59 8.63 1.57 12.91
CA LEU A 59 9.93 0.95 13.19
C LEU A 59 10.91 1.92 13.85
N TRP A 60 10.96 3.16 13.38
CA TRP A 60 11.79 4.20 13.98
C TRP A 60 11.34 4.51 15.42
N PHE A 61 10.04 4.70 15.64
CA PHE A 61 9.48 4.96 16.97
C PHE A 61 9.71 3.78 17.93
N ALA A 62 9.52 2.54 17.47
CA ALA A 62 9.83 1.35 18.26
C ALA A 62 11.33 1.28 18.60
N SER A 63 12.22 1.61 17.65
CA SER A 63 13.66 1.67 17.91
C SER A 63 14.00 2.73 18.96
N ASP A 64 13.39 3.92 18.92
CA ASP A 64 13.60 4.97 19.94
C ASP A 64 13.09 4.54 21.32
N MET A 65 11.96 3.83 21.38
CA MET A 65 11.43 3.29 22.65
C MET A 65 12.28 2.17 23.26
N PHE A 66 12.91 1.31 22.44
CA PHE A 66 13.70 0.17 22.94
C PHE A 66 15.16 0.53 23.25
N TRP A 67 15.70 1.58 22.62
CA TRP A 67 17.09 2.03 22.82
C TRP A 67 17.24 3.26 23.74
N ARG A 68 16.13 3.75 24.31
CA ARG A 68 16.10 4.68 25.45
C ARG A 68 15.92 3.94 26.76
#